data_AF-A0A1Y5F9E3-F1
#
_entry.id   AF-A0A1Y5F9E3-F1
#
_cell.length_a   1.000
_cell.length_b   1.000
_cell.length_c   1.000
_cell.angle_alpha   90.00
_cell.angle_beta   90.00
_cell.angle_gamma   90.00
#
_symmetry.space_group_name_H-M   'P 1'
#
loop_
_entity.id
_entity.type
_entity.pdbx_description
1 polymer ?
#
loop_
_entity_poly.entity_id
_entity_poly.type
_entity_poly.pdbx_seq_one_letter_code
_entity_poly.pdbx_strand_id
1 'polypeptide(L)' 'MKYLLILLPLSFYSCSTDVVKAPSKNSKVMSKKNSKKEIKSCICMEIYQPVCARDGTTYANACEASCQGLSFKNGECR' A
#
# COMPACT_ATOMS: atom_id res chain seq x y z
N MET A 1 -26.85 39.68 -37.77
CA MET A 1 -27.07 40.22 -36.42
C MET A 1 -26.72 39.14 -35.42
N LYS A 2 -25.83 39.46 -34.45
CA LYS A 2 -25.50 38.74 -33.19
C LYS A 2 -25.70 37.21 -33.29
N TYR A 3 -24.68 36.36 -33.29
CA TYR A 3 -23.87 36.12 -32.09
C TYR A 3 -22.45 35.71 -32.49
N LEU A 4 -21.65 36.75 -32.69
CA LEU A 4 -20.23 36.77 -32.39
C LEU A 4 -20.06 36.42 -30.90
N LEU A 5 -19.51 35.25 -30.55
CA LEU A 5 -18.78 34.93 -29.30
C LEU A 5 -18.30 33.46 -29.32
N ILE A 6 -17.36 33.15 -30.23
CA ILE A 6 -16.48 31.98 -30.11
C ILE A 6 -15.12 32.54 -29.72
N LEU A 7 -14.71 32.49 -28.44
CA LEU A 7 -13.29 32.53 -28.01
C LEU A 7 -13.15 32.02 -26.54
N LEU A 8 -12.67 30.78 -26.42
CA LEU A 8 -11.81 30.22 -25.34
C LEU A 8 -12.41 29.90 -23.95
N PRO A 9 -11.94 28.84 -23.25
CA PRO A 9 -11.34 27.59 -23.71
C PRO A 9 -12.16 26.38 -23.22
N LEU A 10 -11.76 25.19 -23.66
CA LEU A 10 -12.30 23.86 -23.32
C LEU A 10 -12.14 23.48 -21.83
N SER A 11 -12.28 24.42 -20.89
CA SER A 11 -12.05 24.20 -19.45
C SER A 11 -13.27 23.67 -18.68
N PHE A 12 -14.37 23.35 -19.36
CA PHE A 12 -15.54 22.70 -18.72
C PHE A 12 -15.66 21.21 -19.04
N TYR A 13 -14.66 20.60 -19.71
CA TYR A 13 -14.55 19.14 -19.81
C TYR A 13 -14.08 18.55 -18.48
N SER A 14 -14.79 18.82 -17.39
CA SER A 14 -14.58 18.13 -16.11
C SER A 14 -15.27 16.77 -16.17
N CYS A 15 -14.82 15.89 -17.08
CA CYS A 15 -15.02 14.46 -16.88
C CYS A 15 -13.97 14.04 -15.86
N SER A 16 -14.28 14.20 -14.57
CA SER A 16 -13.54 13.53 -13.52
C SER A 16 -13.85 12.04 -13.66
N THR A 17 -13.13 11.36 -14.57
CA THR A 17 -12.92 9.93 -14.40
C THR A 17 -12.21 9.80 -13.06
N ASP A 18 -12.90 9.31 -12.04
CA ASP A 18 -12.23 8.64 -10.94
C ASP A 18 -11.47 7.47 -11.57
N VAL A 19 -10.27 7.75 -12.07
CA VAL A 19 -9.24 6.73 -12.21
C VAL A 19 -9.04 6.28 -10.79
N VAL A 20 -9.74 5.21 -10.42
CA VAL A 20 -9.48 4.49 -9.18
C VAL A 20 -8.02 4.10 -9.31
N LYS A 21 -7.16 4.90 -8.69
CA LYS A 21 -5.73 4.64 -8.60
C LYS A 21 -5.66 3.27 -7.97
N ALA A 22 -5.33 2.26 -8.76
CA ALA A 22 -5.00 0.96 -8.20
C ALA A 22 -3.96 1.23 -7.10
N PRO A 23 -4.21 0.82 -5.83
CA PRO A 23 -3.29 1.09 -4.76
C PRO A 23 -2.02 0.28 -4.98
N SER A 24 -1.06 0.86 -5.71
CA SER A 24 0.33 0.46 -5.65
C SER A 24 0.90 1.09 -4.37
N LYS A 25 1.05 0.25 -3.35
CA LYS A 25 1.68 0.52 -2.04
C LYS A 25 0.89 1.44 -1.10
N ASN A 26 -0.11 0.87 -0.38
CA ASN A 26 -0.62 1.53 0.82
C ASN A 26 0.28 1.24 2.03
N SER A 27 1.49 1.79 1.99
CA SER A 27 2.42 1.83 3.12
C SER A 27 2.25 3.14 3.87
N LYS A 28 1.18 3.28 4.67
CA LYS A 28 1.17 4.09 5.90
C LYS A 28 -0.06 3.81 6.76
N VAL A 29 -0.10 2.65 7.43
CA VAL A 29 -0.91 2.59 8.65
C VAL A 29 -0.08 3.23 9.75
N MET A 30 -0.44 4.48 10.08
CA MET A 30 0.09 5.23 11.20
C MET A 30 -0.01 4.37 12.47
N SER A 31 1.14 4.13 13.08
CA SER A 31 1.27 3.49 14.39
C SER A 31 0.46 4.26 15.43
N LYS A 32 -0.74 3.77 15.76
CA LYS A 32 -1.39 4.13 17.03
C LYS A 32 -1.01 3.06 18.04
N LYS A 33 -0.03 3.38 18.88
CA LYS A 33 0.23 2.66 20.13
C LYS A 33 -1.05 2.71 20.96
N ASN A 34 -1.79 1.62 20.99
CA ASN A 34 -2.76 1.39 22.04
C ASN A 34 -2.74 -0.10 22.39
N SER A 35 -2.58 -0.40 23.67
CA SER A 35 -2.34 -1.72 24.25
C SER A 35 -3.60 -2.60 24.24
N LYS A 36 -4.23 -2.73 23.07
CA LYS A 36 -5.34 -3.65 22.83
C LYS A 36 -5.00 -4.40 21.55
N LYS A 37 -4.74 -5.70 21.66
CA LYS A 37 -4.34 -6.61 20.57
C LYS A 37 -5.46 -6.67 19.51
N GLU A 38 -5.45 -5.70 18.61
CA GLU A 38 -6.26 -5.67 17.40
C GLU A 38 -5.71 -6.77 16.48
N ILE A 39 -6.53 -7.78 16.17
CA ILE A 39 -6.17 -8.82 15.22
C ILE A 39 -6.13 -8.15 13.84
N LYS A 40 -4.99 -7.56 13.48
CA LYS A 40 -4.70 -7.19 12.10
C LYS A 40 -4.66 -8.50 11.32
N SER A 41 -5.76 -8.79 10.63
CA SER A 41 -5.77 -9.80 9.58
C SER A 41 -4.80 -9.32 8.49
N CYS A 42 -3.65 -9.96 8.39
CA CYS A 42 -2.72 -9.75 7.28
C CYS A 42 -3.05 -10.77 6.21
N ILE A 43 -3.33 -10.26 5.02
CA ILE A 43 -3.50 -11.09 3.83
C ILE A 43 -2.19 -11.00 3.07
N CYS A 44 -1.44 -12.10 3.03
CA CYS A 44 -0.21 -12.23 2.28
C CYS A 44 -0.40 -13.29 1.19
N MET A 45 0.25 -13.09 0.05
CA MET A 45 0.32 -14.13 -0.97
C MET A 45 1.24 -15.25 -0.48
N GLU A 46 0.93 -16.50 -0.86
CA GLU A 46 1.75 -17.68 -0.57
C GLU A 46 2.96 -17.77 -1.51
N ILE A 47 3.76 -16.71 -1.55
CA ILE A 47 5.00 -16.65 -2.31
C ILE A 47 6.15 -16.96 -1.36
N TYR A 48 6.99 -17.93 -1.71
CA TYR A 48 8.18 -18.26 -0.93
C TYR A 48 9.38 -17.44 -1.39
N GLN A 49 9.72 -16.42 -0.60
CA GLN A 49 10.86 -15.52 -0.77
C GLN A 49 11.39 -15.18 0.64
N PRO A 50 12.15 -16.09 1.26
CA PRO A 50 12.37 -16.06 2.70
C PRO A 50 13.12 -14.82 3.17
N VAL A 51 12.78 -14.39 4.37
CA VAL A 51 13.42 -13.25 5.05
C VAL A 51 13.76 -13.61 6.50
N CYS A 52 14.88 -13.09 7.00
CA CYS A 52 15.33 -13.27 8.36
C CYS A 52 14.93 -12.06 9.18
N ALA A 53 13.96 -12.23 10.06
CA ALA A 53 13.52 -11.18 10.95
C ALA A 53 14.48 -10.96 12.13
N ARG A 54 14.37 -9.79 12.77
CA ARG A 54 15.24 -9.39 13.89
C ARG A 54 15.15 -10.33 15.11
N ASP A 55 14.03 -11.03 15.26
CA ASP A 55 13.82 -12.05 16.30
C ASP A 55 14.53 -13.37 16.01
N GLY A 56 15.22 -13.50 14.86
CA GLY A 56 15.89 -14.74 14.44
C GLY A 56 14.95 -15.74 13.76
N THR A 57 13.71 -15.35 13.50
CA THR A 57 12.73 -16.20 12.81
C THR A 57 12.82 -16.00 11.30
N THR A 58 12.85 -17.09 10.55
CA THR A 58 12.68 -17.06 9.09
C THR A 58 11.19 -17.01 8.76
N TYR A 59 10.75 -15.97 8.04
CA TYR A 59 9.39 -15.86 7.50
C TYR A 59 9.38 -16.24 6.03
N ALA A 60 8.27 -16.81 5.53
CA ALA A 60 8.19 -17.28 4.14
C ALA A 60 8.33 -16.14 3.14
N ASN A 61 7.90 -14.92 3.52
CA ASN A 61 8.13 -13.71 2.75
C ASN A 61 8.13 -12.43 3.61
N ALA A 62 8.51 -11.33 2.96
CA ALA A 62 8.52 -9.99 3.52
C ALA A 62 7.14 -9.51 4.05
N CYS A 63 6.04 -9.96 3.45
CA CYS A 63 4.69 -9.59 3.90
C CYS A 63 4.40 -10.19 5.28
N GLU A 64 4.70 -11.48 5.48
CA GLU A 64 4.51 -12.14 6.77
C GLU A 64 5.37 -11.53 7.88
N ALA A 65 6.65 -11.25 7.62
CA ALA A 65 7.50 -10.59 8.60
C ALA A 65 7.00 -9.16 8.95
N SER A 66 6.54 -8.42 7.94
CA SER A 66 5.94 -7.09 8.13
C SER A 66 4.64 -7.15 8.91
N CYS A 67 3.85 -8.21 8.73
CA CYS A 67 2.61 -8.42 9.46
C CYS A 67 2.84 -8.50 10.97
N GLN A 68 3.93 -9.16 11.37
CA GLN A 68 4.36 -9.23 12.76
C GLN A 68 5.00 -7.92 13.25
N GLY A 69 5.11 -6.90 12.40
CA GLY A 69 5.76 -5.63 12.72
C GLY A 69 7.27 -5.76 12.90
N LEU A 70 7.89 -6.81 12.34
CA LEU A 70 9.30 -7.08 12.48
C LEU A 70 10.08 -6.48 11.30
N SER A 71 11.26 -5.94 11.60
CA SER A 71 12.26 -5.64 10.58
C SER A 71 12.98 -6.92 10.19
N PHE A 72 13.32 -7.05 8.90
CA PHE A 72 13.93 -8.25 8.35
C PHE A 72 15.00 -7.93 7.31
N LYS A 73 15.85 -8.92 7.02
CA LYS A 73 16.80 -8.94 5.90
C LYS A 73 16.41 -10.03 4.90
N ASN A 74 16.84 -9.89 3.65
CA ASN A 74 16.59 -10.91 2.63
C ASN A 74 17.34 -12.21 2.94
N GLY A 75 16.71 -13.35 2.66
CA GLY A 75 17.25 -14.69 2.91
C GLY A 75 16.86 -15.22 4.28
N GLU A 76 17.03 -16.52 4.48
CA GLU A 76 16.75 -17.21 5.75
C GLU A 76 17.77 -16.82 6.84
N CYS A 77 17.38 -16.98 8.11
CA CYS A 77 18.32 -16.84 9.22
C CYS A 77 19.38 -17.93 9.18
N ARG A 78 20.62 -17.57 9.54
CA ARG A 78 21.79 -18.45 9.59
C ARG A 78 22.61 -18.17 10.83
#